data_AF-A0A6B0SQ01-F1
#
_entry.id   AF-A0A6B0SQ01-F1
#
_cell.length_a   1.000
_cell.length_b   1.000
_cell.length_c   1.000
_cell.angle_alpha   90.00
_cell.angle_beta   90.00
_cell.angle_gamma   90.00
#
_symmetry.space_group_name_H-M   'P 1'
#
loop_
_entity.id
_entity.type
_entity.pdbx_description
1 polymer ?
#
loop_
_entity_poly.entity_id
_entity_poly.type
_entity_poly.pdbx_seq_one_letter_code
_entity_poly.pdbx_strand_id
1 'polypeptide(L)' 'MAEFELGNPWIFTVAVVVTWVLVWGITEVVFLDGDPTSAVITGAVSGLAFALFYVILSTQIET' A
#
# COMPACT_ATOMS: atom_id res chain seq x y z
N MET A 1 4.77 -23.08 -6.10
CA MET A 1 4.88 -21.93 -5.19
C MET A 1 4.72 -20.72 -6.09
N ALA A 2 3.66 -19.92 -5.94
CA ALA A 2 3.47 -18.74 -6.79
C ALA A 2 4.67 -17.82 -6.55
N GLU A 3 5.48 -17.61 -7.58
CA GLU A 3 6.65 -16.75 -7.47
C GLU A 3 6.14 -15.33 -7.23
N PHE A 4 6.36 -14.81 -6.03
CA PHE A 4 5.96 -13.47 -5.63
C PHE A 4 6.94 -12.49 -6.26
N GLU A 5 6.88 -12.36 -7.58
CA GLU A 5 7.72 -11.44 -8.33
C GLU A 5 7.18 -10.03 -8.14
N LEU A 6 7.84 -9.27 -7.27
CA LEU A 6 7.58 -7.83 -7.11
C LEU A 6 7.84 -7.02 -8.40
N GLY A 7 8.41 -7.66 -9.45
CA GLY A 7 8.49 -7.08 -10.79
C GLY A 7 7.12 -6.96 -11.47
N ASN A 8 6.09 -7.69 -11.04
CA ASN A 8 4.73 -7.48 -11.53
C ASN A 8 4.11 -6.26 -10.82
N PRO A 9 3.78 -5.17 -11.55
CA PRO A 9 3.29 -3.94 -10.95
C PRO A 9 1.97 -4.12 -10.19
N TRP A 10 1.14 -5.11 -10.56
CA TRP A 10 -0.11 -5.40 -9.88
C TRP A 10 0.13 -6.12 -8.54
N ILE A 11 1.05 -7.10 -8.50
CA ILE A 11 1.40 -7.80 -7.26
C ILE A 11 2.05 -6.82 -6.29
N PHE A 12 2.97 -5.99 -6.78
CA PHE A 12 3.57 -4.91 -6.01
C PHE A 12 2.51 -3.96 -5.43
N THR A 13 1.59 -3.48 -6.27
CA THR A 13 0.52 -2.56 -5.84
C THR A 13 -0.34 -3.16 -4.73
N VAL A 14 -0.78 -4.41 -4.88
CA VAL A 14 -1.58 -5.10 -3.86
C VAL A 14 -0.78 -5.25 -2.56
N ALA A 15 0.48 -5.66 -2.64
CA ALA A 15 1.34 -5.80 -1.47
C ALA A 15 1.48 -4.48 -0.70
N VAL A 16 1.76 -3.39 -1.42
CA VAL A 16 1.90 -2.04 -0.85
C VAL A 16 0.59 -1.58 -0.18
N VAL A 17 -0.55 -1.77 -0.85
CA VAL A 17 -1.86 -1.41 -0.30
C VAL A 17 -2.12 -2.17 1.00
N VAL A 18 -1.88 -3.48 1.02
CA VAL A 18 -2.03 -4.31 2.23
C VAL A 18 -1.10 -3.82 3.34
N THR A 19 0.17 -3.53 3.03
CA THR A 19 1.12 -2.98 4.01
C THR A 19 0.62 -1.66 4.60
N TRP A 20 0.14 -0.74 3.77
CA TRP A 20 -0.37 0.55 4.25
C TRP A 20 -1.64 0.43 5.11
N VAL A 21 -2.55 -0.48 4.74
CA VAL A 21 -3.72 -0.81 5.58
C VAL A 21 -3.27 -1.33 6.95
N LEU A 22 -2.26 -2.20 7.00
CA LEU A 22 -1.72 -2.69 8.26
C LEU A 22 -1.06 -1.58 9.09
N VAL A 23 -0.28 -0.69 8.46
CA VAL A 23 0.36 0.44 9.13
C VAL A 23 -0.68 1.36 9.76
N TRP A 24 -1.71 1.76 9.01
CA TRP A 24 -2.79 2.59 9.54
C TRP A 24 -3.63 1.86 10.57
N GLY A 25 -3.95 0.59 10.34
CA GLY A 25 -4.70 -0.22 11.30
C GLY A 25 -3.99 -0.32 12.64
N ILE A 26 -2.68 -0.57 12.65
CA ILE A 26 -1.86 -0.58 13.88
C ILE A 26 -1.82 0.83 14.49
N THR A 27 -1.65 1.86 13.67
CA THR A 27 -1.59 3.24 14.16
C THR A 27 -2.88 3.62 14.87
N GLU A 28 -4.04 3.27 14.30
CA GLU A 28 -5.33 3.59 14.86
C GLU A 28 -5.56 2.87 16.20
N VAL A 29 -5.28 1.57 16.23
CA VAL A 29 -5.46 0.71 17.42
C VAL A 29 -4.53 1.09 18.56
N VAL A 30 -3.29 1.47 18.26
CA VAL A 30 -2.27 1.74 19.29
C VAL A 30 -2.32 3.19 19.77
N PHE A 31 -2.58 4.16 18.88
CA PHE A 31 -2.38 5.57 19.19
C PHE A 31 -3.64 6.43 19.17
N LEU A 32 -4.69 6.03 18.43
CA LEU A 32 -5.81 6.92 18.14
C LEU A 32 -7.16 6.44 18.70
N ASP A 33 -7.24 5.19 19.21
CA ASP A 33 -8.44 4.57 19.79
C ASP A 33 -9.68 4.76 18.88
N GLY A 34 -9.42 4.82 17.56
CA GLY A 34 -10.33 5.33 16.54
C GLY A 34 -11.07 4.23 15.76
N ASP A 35 -11.82 4.65 14.75
CA ASP A 35 -12.62 3.75 13.91
C ASP A 35 -11.73 2.95 12.94
N PRO A 36 -11.67 1.60 13.07
CA PRO A 36 -10.84 0.77 12.19
C PRO A 36 -11.26 0.87 10.72
N THR A 37 -12.51 1.23 10.43
CA THR A 37 -12.99 1.43 9.06
C THR A 37 -12.28 2.61 8.40
N SER A 38 -12.14 3.72 9.13
CA SER A 38 -11.41 4.91 8.69
C SER A 38 -9.94 4.59 8.41
N ALA A 39 -9.30 3.81 9.29
CA ALA A 39 -7.91 3.38 9.13
C ALA A 39 -7.70 2.53 7.87
N VAL A 40 -8.62 1.59 7.59
CA VAL A 40 -8.57 0.75 6.39
C VAL A 40 -8.74 1.58 5.13
N ILE A 41 -9.71 2.50 5.09
CA ILE A 41 -9.93 3.38 3.94
C ILE A 41 -8.69 4.26 3.70
N THR A 42 -8.19 4.89 4.77
CA THR A 42 -7.02 5.77 4.69
C THR A 42 -5.80 5.01 4.18
N GLY A 43 -5.51 3.84 4.75
CA GLY A 43 -4.40 3.00 4.31
C GLY A 43 -4.55 2.47 2.89
N ALA A 44 -5.77 2.12 2.46
CA ALA A 44 -5.99 1.68 1.09
C ALA A 44 -5.74 2.80 0.08
N VAL A 45 -6.27 4.01 0.35
CA VAL A 45 -6.10 5.16 -0.55
C VAL A 45 -4.66 5.65 -0.57
N SER A 46 -4.01 5.79 0.59
CA SER A 46 -2.62 6.25 0.66
C SER A 46 -1.66 5.20 0.09
N GLY A 47 -1.91 3.92 0.33
CA GLY A 47 -1.13 2.82 -0.24
C GLY A 47 -1.26 2.76 -1.76
N LEU A 48 -2.46 2.94 -2.30
CA LEU A 48 -2.67 2.97 -3.74
C LEU A 48 -1.97 4.18 -4.38
N ALA A 49 -2.08 5.36 -3.78
CA ALA A 49 -1.40 6.56 -4.26
C ALA A 49 0.12 6.38 -4.30
N PHE A 50 0.70 5.79 -3.25
CA PHE A 50 2.13 5.49 -3.20
C PHE A 50 2.55 4.46 -4.25
N ALA A 51 1.80 3.37 -4.41
CA ALA A 51 2.09 2.34 -5.40
C ALA A 51 2.07 2.90 -6.83
N LEU A 52 1.05 3.68 -7.17
CA LEU A 52 0.94 4.33 -8.48
C LEU A 52 2.09 5.31 -8.71
N PHE A 53 2.42 6.14 -7.72
CA PHE A 53 3.57 7.04 -7.80
C PHE A 53 4.87 6.29 -8.06
N TYR A 54 5.11 5.19 -7.35
CA TYR A 54 6.29 4.36 -7.53
C TYR A 54 6.35 3.73 -8.93
N VAL A 55 5.25 3.18 -9.42
CA VAL A 55 5.17 2.59 -10.77
C VAL A 55 5.43 3.63 -11.86
N ILE A 56 4.89 4.84 -11.71
CA ILE A 56 5.14 5.94 -12.66
C ILE A 56 6.63 6.30 -12.64
N LEU A 57 7.20 6.46 -11.44
CA LEU A 57 8.60 6.85 -11.27
C LEU A 57 9.56 5.77 -11.80
N SER A 58 9.29 4.49 -11.55
CA SER A 58 10.11 3.39 -12.08
C SER A 58 10.08 3.36 -13.61
N THR A 59 8.92 3.61 -14.21
CA THR A 59 8.76 3.67 -15.67
C THR A 59 9.58 4.81 -16.29
N GLN A 60 9.73 5.95 -15.60
CA GLN A 60 10.52 7.09 -16.09
C GLN A 60 12.04 6.88 -15.97
N ILE A 61 12.50 6.06 -15.02
CA ILE A 61 13.94 5.79 -14.80
C ILE A 61 14.49 4.81 -15.84
N GLU A 62 13.64 3.94 -16.41
CA GLU A 62 14.02 2.98 -17.46
C GLU A 62 14.03 3.57 -18.88
N THR A 63 13.61 4.83 -19.09
CA THR A 63 13.70 5.60 -20.35
C THR A 63 14.93 6.49 -20.41
#